data_AF-A0A8T0UNK8-F1
#
_entry.id   AF-A0A8T0UNK8-F1
#
_cell.length_a   1.000
_cell.length_b   1.000
_cell.length_c   1.000
_cell.angle_alpha   90.00
_cell.angle_beta   90.00
_cell.angle_gamma   90.00
#
_symmetry.space_group_name_H-M   'P 1'
#
loop_
_entity.id
_entity.type
_entity.pdbx_description
1 polymer ?
#
loop_
_entity_poly.entity_id
_entity_poly.type
_entity_poly.pdbx_seq_one_letter_code
_entity_poly.pdbx_strand_id
1 'polypeptide(L)'
;MTVEEKKVPYEMKLVDLSNKPEWFLKISPEGKVPVFNSGDGNWIADSDVITQVIEEKFPTPSLVTPPEYASVGSKIFPSFVKFLKSKDASDGSEKALLDELQALDDHLKAHGPYINGENVSAADLSLGSKLFHLQVALEHFKGWKIPENLTSVHAYTKALFSRESFVKTKPAKEHLIAGWAPKVNA
;
A
#
# COMPACT_ATOMS: atom_id res chain seq x y z
N MET A 1 2.65 6.67 -5.98
CA MET A 1 3.84 5.90 -6.34
C MET A 1 3.90 5.58 -7.83
N THR A 2 2.92 4.91 -8.45
CA THR A 2 3.00 4.48 -9.87
C THR A 2 3.35 5.62 -10.84
N VAL A 3 2.66 6.76 -10.74
CA VAL A 3 2.95 7.95 -11.57
C VAL A 3 4.35 8.54 -11.33
N GLU A 4 4.88 8.44 -10.10
CA GLU A 4 6.22 8.91 -9.75
C GLU A 4 7.30 7.99 -10.35
N GLU A 5 7.16 6.67 -10.17
CA GLU A 5 8.09 5.68 -10.72
C GLU A 5 8.14 5.73 -12.25
N LYS A 6 6.99 5.97 -12.89
CA LYS A 6 6.91 6.15 -14.34
C LYS A 6 7.27 7.55 -14.82
N LYS A 7 7.57 8.50 -13.93
CA LYS A 7 7.89 9.90 -14.26
C LYS A 7 6.81 10.58 -15.10
N VAL A 8 5.56 10.23 -14.86
CA VAL A 8 4.40 10.82 -15.54
C VAL A 8 4.08 12.15 -14.88
N PRO A 9 4.07 13.30 -15.60
CA PRO A 9 3.62 14.56 -15.05
C PRO A 9 2.15 14.48 -14.63
N TYR A 10 1.82 14.96 -13.43
CA TYR A 10 0.45 14.88 -12.90
C TYR A 10 0.14 16.07 -11.98
N GLU A 11 -1.15 16.37 -11.85
CA GLU A 11 -1.68 17.29 -10.85
C GLU A 11 -2.35 16.49 -9.73
N MET A 12 -1.92 16.68 -8.48
CA MET A 12 -2.58 16.07 -7.32
C MET A 12 -3.67 17.00 -6.79
N LYS A 13 -4.91 16.52 -6.75
CA LYS A 13 -6.02 17.22 -6.08
C LYS A 13 -6.34 16.54 -4.76
N LEU A 14 -6.08 17.24 -3.66
CA LEU A 14 -6.42 16.77 -2.32
C LEU A 14 -7.91 17.00 -2.06
N VAL A 15 -8.57 15.99 -1.49
CA VAL A 15 -10.00 16.02 -1.17
C VAL A 15 -10.18 15.66 0.29
N ASP A 16 -10.82 16.55 1.05
CA ASP A 16 -11.29 16.23 2.40
C ASP A 16 -12.53 15.33 2.32
N LEU A 17 -12.40 14.08 2.77
CA LEU A 17 -13.50 13.11 2.73
C LEU A 17 -14.59 13.38 3.77
N SER A 18 -14.30 14.17 4.80
CA SER A 18 -15.30 14.61 5.78
C SER A 18 -16.12 15.80 5.27
N ASN A 19 -15.58 16.56 4.31
CA ASN A 19 -16.22 17.71 3.68
C ASN A 19 -15.96 17.71 2.16
N LYS A 20 -16.62 16.79 1.45
CA LYS A 20 -16.39 16.56 0.01
C LYS A 20 -16.86 17.77 -0.82
N PRO A 21 -16.00 18.39 -1.64
CA PRO A 21 -16.39 19.55 -2.44
C PRO A 21 -17.28 19.15 -3.62
N GLU A 22 -18.16 20.05 -4.06
CA GLU A 22 -19.11 19.78 -5.15
C GLU A 22 -18.44 19.36 -6.46
N TRP A 23 -17.30 19.98 -6.81
CA TRP A 23 -16.56 19.62 -8.03
C TRP A 23 -16.09 18.16 -8.00
N PHE A 24 -15.78 17.62 -6.81
CA PHE A 24 -15.34 16.25 -6.65
C PHE A 24 -16.52 15.28 -6.79
N LEU A 25 -17.67 15.60 -6.19
CA LEU A 25 -18.87 14.77 -6.32
C LEU A 25 -19.40 14.73 -7.77
N LYS A 26 -19.15 15.76 -8.58
CA LYS A 26 -19.45 15.73 -10.02
C LYS A 26 -18.60 14.71 -10.78
N ILE A 27 -17.35 14.48 -10.38
CA ILE A 27 -16.44 13.51 -11.04
C ILE A 27 -16.48 12.11 -10.40
N SER A 28 -16.79 12.04 -9.11
CA SER A 28 -16.90 10.81 -8.32
C SER A 28 -18.19 10.89 -7.48
N PRO A 29 -19.36 10.59 -8.06
CA PRO A 29 -20.65 10.71 -7.37
C PRO A 29 -20.76 9.86 -6.09
N GLU A 30 -20.08 8.72 -6.05
CA GLU A 30 -19.99 7.86 -4.86
C GLU A 30 -19.00 8.41 -3.80
N GLY A 31 -18.27 9.48 -4.13
CA GLY A 31 -17.29 10.11 -3.23
C GLY A 31 -16.08 9.22 -2.93
N LYS A 32 -15.76 8.26 -3.80
CA LYS A 32 -14.65 7.31 -3.66
C LYS A 32 -13.33 7.94 -4.08
N VAL A 33 -12.26 7.58 -3.39
CA VAL A 33 -10.87 7.88 -3.73
C VAL A 33 -10.02 6.60 -3.70
N PRO A 34 -8.95 6.50 -4.50
CA PRO A 34 -8.53 7.47 -5.53
C PRO A 34 -9.43 7.47 -6.76
N VAL A 35 -9.41 8.58 -7.50
CA VAL A 35 -9.88 8.66 -8.89
C VAL A 35 -8.78 9.26 -9.76
N PHE A 36 -8.73 8.85 -11.02
CA PHE A 36 -7.68 9.25 -11.96
C PHE A 36 -8.30 9.66 -13.30
N ASN A 37 -7.70 10.66 -13.93
CA ASN A 37 -8.05 11.11 -15.28
C ASN A 37 -6.77 11.09 -16.12
N SER A 38 -6.83 10.42 -17.27
CA SER A 38 -5.65 10.24 -18.11
C SER A 38 -5.38 11.45 -19.02
N GLY A 39 -6.20 12.50 -18.96
CA GLY A 39 -6.20 13.66 -19.84
C GLY A 39 -7.29 13.63 -20.91
N ASP A 40 -8.13 12.60 -20.92
CA ASP A 40 -9.22 12.37 -21.88
C ASP A 40 -10.60 12.82 -21.35
N GLY A 41 -10.66 13.39 -20.14
CA GLY A 41 -11.91 13.84 -19.52
C GLY A 41 -12.66 12.72 -18.78
N ASN A 42 -12.28 11.46 -18.98
CA ASN A 42 -12.87 10.32 -18.29
C ASN A 42 -12.18 10.08 -16.94
N TRP A 43 -12.97 10.07 -15.87
CA TRP A 43 -12.50 9.75 -14.52
C TRP A 43 -12.77 8.29 -14.20
N ILE A 44 -11.72 7.57 -13.80
CA ILE A 44 -11.80 6.17 -13.38
C ILE A 44 -11.48 6.05 -11.89
N ALA A 45 -12.11 5.10 -11.21
CA ALA A 45 -11.89 4.76 -9.81
C ALA A 45 -11.18 3.40 -9.70
N ASP A 46 -10.91 2.97 -8.45
CA ASP A 46 -10.22 1.73 -8.10
C ASP A 46 -8.72 1.75 -8.43
N SER A 47 -7.86 1.62 -7.41
CA SER A 47 -6.41 1.67 -7.61
C SER A 47 -5.90 0.56 -8.53
N ASP A 48 -6.52 -0.62 -8.50
CA ASP A 48 -6.05 -1.75 -9.32
C ASP A 48 -6.32 -1.46 -10.81
N VAL A 49 -7.51 -0.94 -11.12
CA VAL A 49 -7.87 -0.47 -12.48
C VAL A 49 -7.01 0.71 -12.90
N ILE A 50 -6.83 1.71 -12.04
CA ILE A 50 -6.04 2.91 -12.32
C ILE A 50 -4.59 2.53 -12.67
N THR A 51 -3.96 1.65 -11.90
CA THR A 51 -2.58 1.25 -12.17
C THR A 51 -2.41 0.48 -13.48
N GLN A 52 -3.39 -0.34 -13.86
CA GLN A 52 -3.40 -1.02 -15.17
C GLN A 52 -3.53 -0.02 -16.33
N VAL A 53 -4.46 0.94 -16.24
CA VAL A 53 -4.62 1.99 -17.27
C VAL A 53 -3.35 2.84 -17.39
N ILE A 54 -2.68 3.14 -16.28
CA ILE A 54 -1.39 3.83 -16.30
C ILE A 54 -0.30 2.97 -16.95
N GLU A 55 -0.25 1.67 -16.68
CA GLU A 55 0.69 0.74 -17.31
C GLU A 55 0.51 0.67 -18.82
N GLU A 56 -0.73 0.53 -19.30
CA GLU A 56 -1.06 0.49 -20.72
C GLU A 56 -0.70 1.80 -21.43
N LYS A 57 -1.00 2.94 -20.80
CA LYS A 57 -0.73 4.26 -21.39
C LYS A 57 0.74 4.65 -21.34
N PHE A 58 1.46 4.21 -20.31
CA PHE A 58 2.86 4.54 -20.06
C PHE A 58 3.68 3.27 -19.79
N PRO A 59 3.95 2.43 -20.81
CA PRO A 59 4.54 1.10 -20.62
C PRO A 59 6.02 1.10 -20.24
N THR A 60 6.67 2.27 -20.15
CA THR A 60 8.10 2.39 -19.84
C THR A 60 8.34 3.47 -18.78
N PRO A 61 9.06 3.15 -17.68
CA PRO A 61 9.52 1.82 -17.27
C PRO A 61 8.35 0.86 -16.99
N SER A 62 8.52 -0.42 -17.33
CA SER A 62 7.51 -1.44 -17.04
C SER A 62 7.42 -1.69 -15.55
N LEU A 63 6.19 -1.72 -15.03
CA LEU A 63 5.91 -2.13 -13.64
C LEU A 63 5.10 -3.42 -13.60
N VAL A 64 5.05 -4.18 -14.69
CA VAL A 64 4.30 -5.44 -14.74
C VAL A 64 4.89 -6.44 -13.73
N THR A 65 4.03 -6.95 -12.85
CA THR A 65 4.34 -8.10 -11.99
C THR A 65 3.89 -9.37 -12.72
N PRO A 66 4.75 -10.41 -12.81
CA PRO A 66 4.35 -11.71 -13.35
C PRO A 66 3.14 -12.28 -12.59
N PRO A 67 2.17 -12.91 -13.29
CA PRO A 67 0.95 -13.42 -12.68
C PRO A 67 1.17 -14.36 -11.48
N GLU A 68 2.24 -15.16 -11.52
CA GLU A 68 2.65 -16.08 -10.45
C GLU A 68 3.01 -15.35 -9.14
N TYR A 69 3.39 -14.07 -9.21
CA TYR A 69 3.76 -13.25 -8.05
C TYR A 69 2.71 -12.21 -7.69
N ALA A 70 1.63 -12.08 -8.47
CA ALA A 70 0.61 -11.05 -8.26
C ALA A 70 -0.11 -11.14 -6.90
N SER A 71 -0.15 -12.34 -6.30
CA SER A 71 -0.82 -12.57 -5.01
C SER A 71 0.12 -12.53 -3.80
N VAL A 72 1.43 -12.33 -4.01
CA VAL A 72 2.43 -12.27 -2.93
C VAL A 72 2.07 -11.16 -1.94
N GLY A 73 1.93 -11.51 -0.66
CA GLY A 73 1.59 -10.58 0.42
C GLY A 73 0.14 -10.06 0.41
N SER A 74 -0.73 -10.58 -0.46
CA SER A 74 -2.13 -10.12 -0.62
C SER A 74 -2.96 -10.15 0.67
N LYS A 75 -2.68 -11.11 1.56
CA LYS A 75 -3.39 -11.30 2.84
C LYS A 75 -2.77 -10.52 4.01
N ILE A 76 -1.61 -9.88 3.84
CA ILE A 76 -0.94 -9.15 4.92
C ILE A 76 -1.83 -8.01 5.44
N PHE A 77 -2.39 -7.20 4.54
CA PHE A 77 -3.20 -6.05 4.96
C PHE A 77 -4.50 -6.45 5.69
N PRO A 78 -5.33 -7.40 5.20
CA PRO A 78 -6.50 -7.84 5.97
C PRO A 78 -6.11 -8.49 7.30
N SER A 79 -5.04 -9.29 7.37
CA SER A 79 -4.54 -9.85 8.63
C SER A 79 -4.06 -8.77 9.60
N PHE A 80 -3.37 -7.74 9.10
CA PHE A 80 -2.96 -6.56 9.86
C PHE A 80 -4.18 -5.83 10.43
N VAL A 81 -5.19 -5.54 9.61
CA VAL A 81 -6.40 -4.82 10.08
C VAL A 81 -7.13 -5.63 11.14
N LYS A 82 -7.24 -6.95 10.96
CA LYS A 82 -7.83 -7.86 11.95
C LYS A 82 -7.05 -7.80 13.27
N PHE A 83 -5.73 -7.95 13.22
CA PHE A 83 -4.90 -7.91 14.42
C PHE A 83 -4.92 -6.55 15.11
N LEU A 84 -4.82 -5.46 14.35
CA LEU A 84 -4.86 -4.08 14.86
C LEU A 84 -6.15 -3.82 15.67
N LYS A 85 -7.30 -4.31 15.17
CA LYS A 85 -8.60 -4.14 15.83
C LYS A 85 -8.85 -5.13 16.96
N SER A 86 -8.16 -6.26 16.97
CA SER A 86 -8.35 -7.29 18.00
C SER A 86 -8.08 -6.73 19.41
N LYS A 87 -8.97 -7.08 20.35
CA LYS A 87 -8.83 -6.82 21.78
C LYS A 87 -8.52 -8.10 22.58
N ASP A 88 -8.52 -9.25 21.91
CA ASP A 88 -8.32 -10.56 22.51
C ASP A 88 -6.99 -11.15 22.03
N ALA A 89 -6.03 -11.28 22.94
CA ALA A 89 -4.72 -11.85 22.65
C ALA A 89 -4.77 -13.32 22.23
N SER A 90 -5.88 -14.02 22.47
CA SER A 90 -6.06 -15.44 22.17
C SER A 90 -6.79 -15.73 20.85
N ASP A 91 -7.22 -14.71 20.11
CA ASP A 91 -8.01 -14.87 18.88
C ASP A 91 -7.19 -15.34 17.65
N GLY A 92 -5.88 -15.52 17.83
CA GLY A 92 -4.94 -15.99 16.81
C GLY A 92 -4.63 -14.98 15.71
N SER A 93 -5.11 -13.73 15.79
CA SER A 93 -4.91 -12.71 14.75
C SER A 93 -3.44 -12.30 14.58
N GLU A 94 -2.68 -12.24 15.68
CA GLU A 94 -1.23 -12.01 15.63
C GLU A 94 -0.51 -13.13 14.89
N LYS A 95 -0.81 -14.40 15.24
CA LYS A 95 -0.22 -15.55 14.57
C LYS A 95 -0.55 -15.58 13.08
N ALA A 96 -1.79 -15.27 12.69
CA ALA A 96 -2.17 -15.18 11.29
C ALA A 96 -1.37 -14.11 10.55
N LEU A 97 -1.12 -12.94 11.16
CA LEU A 97 -0.27 -11.91 10.54
C LEU A 97 1.18 -12.37 10.43
N LEU A 98 1.72 -13.02 11.46
CA LEU A 98 3.07 -13.56 11.45
C LEU A 98 3.27 -14.61 10.36
N ASP A 99 2.31 -15.51 10.17
CA ASP A 99 2.38 -16.55 9.13
C ASP A 99 2.40 -15.91 7.72
N GLU A 100 1.62 -14.84 7.48
CA GLU A 100 1.64 -14.10 6.20
C GLU A 100 2.94 -13.31 5.98
N LEU A 101 3.51 -12.74 7.05
CA LEU A 101 4.82 -12.06 6.98
C LEU A 101 5.97 -13.05 6.76
N GLN A 102 5.89 -14.25 7.34
CA GLN A 102 6.84 -15.33 7.12
C GLN A 102 6.80 -15.79 5.65
N ALA A 103 5.62 -15.96 5.08
CA ALA A 103 5.47 -16.30 3.66
C ALA A 103 6.08 -15.23 2.73
N LEU A 104 5.91 -13.94 3.06
CA LEU A 104 6.58 -12.86 2.34
C LEU A 104 8.11 -12.91 2.51
N ASP A 105 8.60 -13.14 3.72
CA ASP A 105 10.03 -13.24 4.01
C ASP A 105 10.68 -14.37 3.19
N ASP A 106 10.04 -15.54 3.14
CA ASP A 106 10.54 -16.69 2.38
C ASP A 106 10.49 -16.43 0.86
N HIS A 107 9.45 -15.76 0.36
CA HIS A 107 9.40 -15.33 -1.04
C HIS A 107 10.55 -14.37 -1.39
N LEU A 108 10.79 -13.36 -0.54
CA LEU A 108 11.85 -12.37 -0.76
C LEU A 108 13.25 -12.98 -0.63
N LYS A 109 13.45 -13.99 0.22
CA LYS A 109 14.71 -14.75 0.27
C LYS A 109 15.00 -15.48 -1.04
N ALA A 110 13.97 -16.05 -1.66
CA ALA A 110 14.11 -16.86 -2.88
C ALA A 110 14.17 -15.99 -4.16
N HIS A 111 13.43 -14.89 -4.21
CA HIS A 111 13.18 -14.11 -5.43
C HIS A 111 13.45 -12.61 -5.30
N GLY A 112 14.00 -12.15 -4.17
CA GLY A 112 14.24 -10.73 -3.89
C GLY A 112 15.31 -10.08 -4.78
N PRO A 113 15.58 -8.77 -4.59
CA PRO A 113 15.22 -7.94 -3.43
C PRO A 113 13.79 -7.37 -3.40
N TYR A 114 13.08 -7.34 -4.52
CA TYR A 114 11.66 -6.97 -4.63
C TYR A 114 10.81 -8.20 -4.99
N ILE A 115 9.49 -8.07 -5.09
CA ILE A 115 8.58 -9.20 -5.34
C ILE A 115 8.95 -9.94 -6.64
N ASN A 116 9.42 -9.22 -7.65
CA ASN A 116 9.84 -9.76 -8.94
C ASN A 116 11.36 -9.56 -9.20
N GLY A 117 12.21 -9.82 -8.20
CA GLY A 117 13.65 -9.73 -8.36
C GLY A 117 14.21 -8.32 -8.22
N GLU A 118 15.10 -7.94 -9.13
CA GLU A 118 15.93 -6.73 -9.01
C GLU A 118 15.17 -5.42 -9.13
N ASN A 119 14.03 -5.42 -9.82
CA ASN A 119 13.28 -4.23 -10.15
C ASN A 119 11.93 -4.16 -9.42
N VAL A 120 11.55 -2.94 -9.04
CA VAL A 120 10.23 -2.64 -8.49
C VAL A 120 9.15 -2.87 -9.56
N SER A 121 8.03 -3.43 -9.13
CA SER A 121 6.84 -3.71 -9.94
C SER A 121 5.56 -3.21 -9.24
N ALA A 122 4.40 -3.36 -9.87
CA ALA A 122 3.11 -2.93 -9.36
C ALA A 122 2.77 -3.58 -8.01
N ALA A 123 3.12 -4.85 -7.82
CA ALA A 123 2.93 -5.55 -6.57
C ALA A 123 3.71 -4.87 -5.41
N ASP A 124 4.92 -4.39 -5.67
CA ASP A 124 5.72 -3.70 -4.67
C ASP A 124 5.11 -2.35 -4.28
N LEU A 125 4.61 -1.59 -5.26
CA LEU A 125 3.94 -0.31 -5.02
C LEU A 125 2.64 -0.49 -4.23
N SER A 126 1.89 -1.56 -4.52
CA SER A 126 0.68 -1.94 -3.78
C SER A 126 1.02 -2.33 -2.35
N LEU A 127 1.97 -3.26 -2.17
CA LEU A 127 2.31 -3.83 -0.87
C LEU A 127 3.07 -2.85 0.02
N GLY A 128 3.95 -2.01 -0.53
CA GLY A 128 4.74 -1.04 0.23
C GLY A 128 3.87 -0.10 1.05
N SER A 129 2.83 0.47 0.44
CA SER A 129 1.87 1.34 1.16
C SER A 129 1.19 0.61 2.32
N LYS A 130 0.80 -0.65 2.13
CA LYS A 130 0.14 -1.51 3.13
C LYS A 130 1.08 -1.84 4.30
N LEU A 131 2.34 -2.18 4.00
CA LEU A 131 3.36 -2.47 5.02
C LEU A 131 3.72 -1.22 5.84
N PHE A 132 3.68 -0.03 5.24
CA PHE A 132 3.91 1.22 5.98
C PHE A 132 2.78 1.49 6.98
N HIS A 133 1.53 1.27 6.58
CA HIS A 133 0.39 1.32 7.50
C HIS A 133 0.55 0.32 8.64
N LEU A 134 0.95 -0.91 8.33
CA LEU A 134 1.21 -1.95 9.33
C LEU A 134 2.27 -1.51 10.35
N GLN A 135 3.46 -1.10 9.90
CA GLN A 135 4.55 -0.73 10.80
C GLN A 135 4.17 0.44 11.71
N VAL A 136 3.60 1.51 11.14
CA VAL A 136 3.27 2.71 11.92
C VAL A 136 2.11 2.47 12.88
N ALA A 137 1.04 1.81 12.42
CA ALA A 137 -0.15 1.63 13.24
C ALA A 137 0.06 0.57 14.34
N LEU A 138 0.68 -0.58 14.04
CA LEU A 138 0.92 -1.60 15.07
C LEU A 138 1.93 -1.15 16.12
N GLU A 139 2.97 -0.42 15.74
CA GLU A 139 3.91 0.15 16.71
C GLU A 139 3.19 1.15 17.62
N HIS A 140 2.36 2.03 17.07
CA HIS A 140 1.66 3.05 17.85
C HIS A 140 0.56 2.48 18.77
N PHE A 141 -0.33 1.62 18.24
CA PHE A 141 -1.52 1.17 18.98
C PHE A 141 -1.30 -0.10 19.80
N LYS A 142 -0.25 -0.88 19.50
CA LYS A 142 0.02 -2.17 20.17
C LYS A 142 1.46 -2.34 20.65
N GLY A 143 2.37 -1.39 20.37
CA GLY A 143 3.80 -1.57 20.66
C GLY A 143 4.45 -2.72 19.87
N TRP A 144 3.79 -3.18 18.81
CA TRP A 144 4.17 -4.37 18.06
C TRP A 144 5.02 -4.02 16.84
N LYS A 145 6.03 -4.83 16.55
CA LYS A 145 6.94 -4.66 15.40
C LYS A 145 7.06 -5.96 14.63
N ILE A 146 7.37 -5.85 13.34
CA ILE A 146 7.77 -7.00 12.53
C ILE A 146 8.98 -7.67 13.21
N PRO A 147 8.92 -8.97 13.54
CA PRO A 147 10.02 -9.64 14.22
C PRO A 147 11.35 -9.50 13.48
N GLU A 148 12.43 -9.25 14.21
CA GLU A 148 13.77 -8.99 13.65
C GLU A 148 14.35 -10.20 12.88
N ASN A 149 13.85 -11.41 13.13
CA ASN A 149 14.25 -12.60 12.37
C ASN A 149 13.70 -12.61 10.93
N LEU A 150 12.70 -11.79 10.60
CA LEU A 150 12.17 -11.62 9.22
C LEU A 150 13.05 -10.63 8.43
N THR A 151 14.30 -11.02 8.27
CA THR A 151 15.37 -10.16 7.74
C THR A 151 15.13 -9.67 6.31
N SER A 152 14.48 -10.47 5.46
CA SER A 152 14.21 -10.07 4.07
C SER A 152 13.05 -9.10 3.98
N VAL A 153 12.02 -9.24 4.83
CA VAL A 153 10.95 -8.23 4.97
C VAL A 153 11.51 -6.90 5.48
N HIS A 154 12.44 -6.93 6.45
CA HIS A 154 13.10 -5.71 6.94
C HIS A 154 13.95 -5.05 5.84
N ALA A 155 14.73 -5.82 5.10
CA ALA A 155 15.51 -5.30 3.97
C ALA A 155 14.60 -4.70 2.89
N TYR A 156 13.51 -5.39 2.55
CA TYR A 156 12.52 -4.97 1.56
C TYR A 156 11.80 -3.67 1.95
N THR A 157 11.30 -3.58 3.19
CA THR A 157 10.65 -2.35 3.68
C THR A 157 11.62 -1.18 3.75
N LYS A 158 12.87 -1.41 4.19
CA LYS A 158 13.92 -0.38 4.17
C LYS A 158 14.20 0.12 2.75
N ALA A 159 14.34 -0.79 1.78
CA ALA A 159 14.59 -0.44 0.39
C ALA A 159 13.42 0.34 -0.20
N LEU A 160 12.18 -0.14 -0.05
CA LEU A 160 10.99 0.56 -0.57
C LEU A 160 10.76 1.91 0.10
N PHE A 161 10.89 2.01 1.42
CA PHE A 161 10.56 3.23 2.15
C PHE A 161 11.59 4.34 2.01
N SER A 162 12.79 4.01 1.52
CA SER A 162 13.83 4.98 1.19
C SER A 162 13.76 5.49 -0.26
N ARG A 163 12.89 4.92 -1.12
CA ARG A 163 12.69 5.41 -2.48
C ARG A 163 12.13 6.83 -2.47
N GLU A 164 12.61 7.67 -3.39
CA GLU A 164 12.14 9.05 -3.54
C GLU A 164 10.62 9.11 -3.74
N SER A 165 10.08 8.24 -4.61
CA SER A 165 8.64 8.10 -4.87
C SER A 165 7.84 7.80 -3.61
N PHE A 166 8.38 6.96 -2.71
CA PHE A 166 7.74 6.61 -1.45
C PHE A 166 7.82 7.78 -0.46
N VAL A 167 9.01 8.35 -0.27
CA VAL A 167 9.24 9.49 0.63
C VAL A 167 8.34 10.67 0.27
N LYS A 168 8.19 10.95 -1.02
CA LYS A 168 7.35 12.04 -1.55
C LYS A 168 5.86 11.80 -1.37
N THR A 169 5.41 10.55 -1.37
CA THR A 169 3.97 10.23 -1.42
C THR A 169 3.41 9.60 -0.15
N LYS A 170 4.25 9.19 0.81
CA LYS A 170 3.80 8.67 2.10
C LYS A 170 3.13 9.78 2.93
N PRO A 171 2.05 9.47 3.68
CA PRO A 171 1.50 10.42 4.62
C PRO A 171 2.47 10.66 5.79
N ALA A 172 2.31 11.80 6.44
CA ALA A 172 2.91 12.01 7.77
C ALA A 172 2.34 10.96 8.75
N LYS A 173 3.18 10.45 9.67
CA LYS A 173 2.81 9.32 10.53
C LYS A 173 1.63 9.68 11.44
N GLU A 174 1.60 10.92 11.93
CA GLU A 174 0.54 11.50 12.74
C GLU A 174 -0.82 11.52 12.03
N HIS A 175 -0.87 11.82 10.74
CA HIS A 175 -2.11 11.79 9.96
C HIS A 175 -2.57 10.35 9.70
N LEU A 176 -1.64 9.42 9.47
CA LEU A 176 -1.95 7.99 9.35
C LEU A 176 -2.53 7.45 10.66
N ILE A 177 -1.90 7.76 11.80
CA ILE A 177 -2.36 7.37 13.13
C ILE A 177 -3.76 7.95 13.39
N ALA A 178 -3.97 9.24 13.15
CA ALA A 178 -5.27 9.89 13.31
C ALA A 178 -6.36 9.22 12.45
N GLY A 179 -6.03 8.80 11.23
CA GLY A 179 -6.96 8.08 10.35
C GLY A 179 -7.34 6.67 10.83
N TRP A 180 -6.46 6.00 11.59
CA TRP A 180 -6.74 4.69 12.19
C TRP A 180 -7.43 4.79 13.55
N ALA A 181 -7.17 5.83 14.34
CA ALA A 181 -7.70 6.00 15.69
C ALA A 181 -9.20 5.70 15.84
N PRO A 182 -10.12 6.26 15.03
CA PRO A 182 -11.55 5.96 15.15
C PRO A 182 -11.90 4.51 14.79
N LYS A 183 -11.07 3.81 14.03
CA LYS A 183 -11.30 2.41 13.62
C LYS A 183 -10.79 1.39 14.63
N VAL A 184 -9.85 1.79 15.48
CA VAL A 184 -9.26 0.95 16.55
C VAL A 184 -10.06 1.09 17.85
N ASN A 185 -10.67 2.25 18.05
CA ASN A 185 -11.44 2.59 19.26
C ASN A 185 -12.96 2.38 19.11
N ALA A 186 -13.44 2.12 17.90
CA ALA A 186 -14.82 1.70 17.64
C ALA A 186 -15.01 0.22 17.99
#